data_AF-A0A1T5IEM9-F1
#
_entry.id   AF-A0A1T5IEM9-F1
#
_cell.length_a   1.000
_cell.length_b   1.000
_cell.length_c   1.000
_cell.angle_alpha   90.00
_cell.angle_beta   90.00
_cell.angle_gamma   90.00
#
_symmetry.space_group_name_H-M   'P 1'
#
loop_
_entity.id
_entity.type
_entity.pdbx_description
1 polymer ?
#
loop_
_entity_poly.entity_id
_entity_poly.type
_entity_poly.pdbx_seq_one_letter_code
_entity_poly.pdbx_strand_id
1 'polypeptide(L)' 'MDVALAIVLGVVFVGAYVAVIVYAITQIRREPTLNSSERTVWILAVIFFPLMAGFVWLFMGPHPLGLRIDQTRTPRS' A
#
# COMPACT_ATOMS: atom_id res chain seq x y z
N MET A 1 20.25 -12.22 4.69
CA MET A 1 19.17 -12.19 5.70
C MET A 1 18.72 -13.61 5.93
N ASP A 2 18.68 -14.06 7.18
CA ASP A 2 18.16 -15.38 7.52
C ASP A 2 16.66 -15.46 7.18
N VAL A 3 16.20 -16.58 6.62
CA VAL A 3 14.81 -16.74 6.15
C VAL A 3 13.82 -16.65 7.32
N ALA A 4 14.17 -17.20 8.49
CA ALA A 4 13.30 -17.13 9.66
C ALA A 4 13.16 -15.68 10.14
N LEU A 5 14.26 -14.91 10.15
CA LEU A 5 14.21 -13.49 10.46
C LEU A 5 13.32 -12.71 9.48
N ALA A 6 13.41 -13.00 8.18
CA ALA A 6 12.57 -12.36 7.17
C ALA A 6 11.08 -12.64 7.39
N ILE A 7 10.73 -13.89 7.73
CA ILE A 7 9.35 -14.29 8.02
C ILE A 7 8.82 -13.56 9.27
N VAL A 8 9.60 -13.53 10.35
CA VAL A 8 9.20 -12.84 11.60
C VAL A 8 8.93 -11.37 11.33
N LEU A 9 9.84 -10.69 10.63
CA LEU A 9 9.67 -9.28 10.28
C LEU A 9 8.45 -9.07 9.38
N GLY A 10 8.23 -9.93 8.39
CA GLY A 10 7.07 -9.88 7.51
C GLY A 10 5.75 -10.00 8.29
N VAL A 11 5.66 -10.97 9.20
CA VAL A 11 4.46 -11.19 10.04
C VAL A 11 4.22 -10.00 10.97
N VAL A 12 5.27 -9.51 11.65
CA VAL A 12 5.16 -8.33 12.54
C VAL A 12 4.71 -7.11 11.76
N PHE A 13 5.27 -6.88 10.57
CA PHE A 13 4.92 -5.74 9.74
C PHE A 13 3.46 -5.81 9.28
N VAL A 14 3.02 -6.97 8.76
CA VAL A 14 1.62 -7.17 8.34
C VAL A 14 0.67 -7.01 9.54
N GLY A 15 1.01 -7.57 10.69
CA GLY A 15 0.21 -7.46 11.92
C GLY A 15 0.09 -6.01 12.39
N ALA A 16 1.21 -5.28 12.46
CA ALA A 16 1.23 -3.87 12.83
C ALA A 16 0.44 -3.01 11.84
N TYR A 17 0.57 -3.28 10.54
CA TYR A 17 -0.17 -2.58 9.50
C TYR A 17 -1.68 -2.74 9.66
N VAL A 18 -2.17 -3.96 9.87
CA VAL A 18 -3.59 -4.23 10.13
C VAL A 18 -4.05 -3.54 11.42
N ALA A 19 -3.25 -3.60 12.49
CA ALA A 19 -3.57 -2.96 13.76
C ALA A 19 -3.74 -1.44 13.61
N VAL A 20 -2.89 -0.77 12.82
CA VAL A 20 -3.00 0.66 12.53
C VAL A 20 -4.30 0.99 11.81
N ILE A 21 -4.70 0.21 10.81
CA ILE A 21 -5.97 0.42 10.09
C ILE A 21 -7.16 0.29 11.04
N VAL A 22 -7.18 -0.78 11.85
CA VAL A 22 -8.26 -1.03 12.81
C VAL A 22 -8.33 0.10 13.85
N TYR A 23 -7.17 0.53 14.36
CA TYR A 23 -7.09 1.66 15.28
C TYR A 23 -7.64 2.94 14.66
N ALA A 24 -7.24 3.28 13.43
CA ALA A 24 -7.74 4.46 12.72
C ALA A 24 -9.27 4.41 12.52
N ILE A 25 -9.81 3.29 12.06
CA ILE A 25 -11.27 3.11 11.91
C ILE A 25 -11.98 3.25 13.27
N THR A 26 -11.40 2.71 14.33
CA THR A 26 -11.97 2.80 15.68
C THR A 26 -12.01 4.25 16.17
N GLN A 27 -10.94 5.02 15.93
CA GLN A 27 -10.90 6.44 16.27
C GLN A 27 -11.93 7.24 15.48
N ILE A 28 -12.02 7.03 14.16
CA ILE A 28 -13.02 7.68 13.29
C ILE A 28 -14.45 7.35 13.77
N ARG A 29 -14.69 6.12 14.21
CA ARG A 29 -15.99 5.71 14.77
C ARG A 29 -16.29 6.28 16.15
N ARG A 30 -15.27 6.64 16.92
CA ARG A 30 -15.47 7.23 18.25
C ARG A 30 -15.59 8.74 18.22
N GLU A 31 -15.19 9.39 17.13
CA GLU A 31 -15.20 10.84 17.00
C GLU A 31 -16.63 11.41 16.94
N PRO A 32 -17.10 12.10 18.01
CA PRO A 32 -18.48 12.59 18.08
C PRO A 32 -18.75 13.79 17.17
N THR A 33 -17.72 14.49 16.70
CA THR A 33 -17.86 15.68 15.85
C THR A 33 -18.11 15.37 14.37
N LEU A 34 -17.88 14.13 13.95
CA LEU A 34 -18.08 13.70 12.56
C LEU A 34 -19.54 13.32 12.30
N ASN A 35 -20.12 13.90 11.24
CA ASN A 35 -21.41 13.46 10.74
C ASN A 35 -21.29 12.07 10.05
N SER A 36 -22.43 11.42 9.76
CA SER A 36 -22.43 10.07 9.22
C SER A 36 -21.77 9.94 7.84
N SER A 37 -21.89 10.96 6.97
CA SER A 37 -21.30 10.94 5.62
C SER A 37 -19.79 11.15 5.68
N GLU A 38 -19.31 12.14 6.42
CA GLU A 38 -17.89 12.40 6.64
C GLU A 38 -17.18 11.20 7.26
N ARG A 39 -17.80 10.58 8.26
CA ARG A 39 -17.27 9.35 8.87
C ARG A 39 -17.08 8.24 7.84
N THR A 40 -18.05 8.08 6.94
CA THR A 40 -17.99 7.09 5.87
C THR A 40 -16.86 7.41 4.89
N VAL A 41 -16.72 8.68 4.49
CA VAL A 41 -15.63 9.15 3.63
C VAL A 41 -14.26 8.89 4.28
N TRP A 42 -14.11 9.16 5.57
CA TRP A 42 -12.87 8.90 6.29
C TRP A 42 -12.52 7.42 6.38
N ILE A 43 -13.51 6.55 6.64
CA ILE A 43 -13.29 5.10 6.63
C ILE A 43 -12.84 4.63 5.24
N LEU A 44 -13.51 5.08 4.19
CA LEU A 44 -13.13 4.75 2.82
C LEU A 44 -11.72 5.27 2.50
N ALA A 45 -11.39 6.50 2.88
CA ALA A 45 -10.07 7.07 2.69
C ALA A 45 -8.99 6.20 3.34
N VAL A 46 -9.16 5.78 4.60
CA VAL A 46 -8.19 4.92 5.30
C VAL A 46 -7.98 3.58 4.59
N ILE A 47 -9.03 2.99 3.99
CA ILE A 47 -8.96 1.71 3.30
C ILE A 47 -8.35 1.84 1.90
N PHE A 48 -8.71 2.88 1.15
CA PHE A 48 -8.31 3.06 -0.25
C PHE A 48 -6.99 3.79 -0.43
N PHE A 49 -6.58 4.64 0.53
CA PHE A 49 -5.34 5.37 0.46
C PHE A 49 -4.09 4.49 0.27
N PRO A 50 -3.95 3.33 0.94
CA PRO A 50 -2.83 2.42 0.69
C PRO A 50 -2.86 1.79 -0.70
N LEU A 51 -4.06 1.51 -1.24
CA LEU A 51 -4.20 1.01 -2.61
C LEU A 51 -3.75 2.07 -3.61
N MET A 52 -4.12 3.34 -3.38
CA MET A 52 -3.67 4.46 -4.20
C MET A 52 -2.15 4.62 -4.16
N ALA A 53 -1.50 4.45 -3.00
CA ALA A 53 -0.05 4.46 -2.91
C ALA A 53 0.59 3.37 -3.80
N GLY A 54 0.00 2.18 -3.85
CA GLY A 54 0.40 1.11 -4.76
C GLY A 54 0.23 1.48 -6.23
N PHE A 55 -0.90 2.07 -6.61
CA PHE A 55 -1.12 2.56 -7.98
C PHE A 55 -0.12 3.66 -8.35
N VAL A 56 0.09 4.65 -7.48
CA VAL A 56 1.08 5.72 -7.71
C VAL A 56 2.46 5.13 -7.93
N TRP A 57 2.86 4.14 -7.13
CA TRP A 57 4.14 3.45 -7.34
C TRP A 57 4.18 2.67 -8.66
N LEU A 58 3.08 2.01 -9.06
CA LEU A 58 2.98 1.29 -10.34
C LEU A 58 2.95 2.21 -11.57
N PHE A 59 2.57 3.47 -11.45
CA PHE A 59 2.54 4.40 -12.58
C PHE A 59 3.71 5.39 -12.60
N MET A 60 4.20 5.81 -11.43
CA MET A 60 5.26 6.82 -11.27
C MET A 60 6.56 6.25 -10.70
N GLY A 61 6.58 4.98 -10.29
CA GLY A 61 7.79 4.31 -9.83
C GLY A 61 8.83 4.15 -10.94
N PRO A 62 10.12 4.00 -10.60
CA PRO A 62 11.18 3.78 -11.57
C PRO A 62 10.99 2.38 -12.21
N HIS A 63 10.41 2.33 -13.41
CA HIS A 63 10.21 1.13 -14.25
C HIS A 63 9.46 -0.05 -13.57
N PRO A 64 8.15 0.08 -13.31
CA PRO A 64 7.36 -0.93 -12.60
C PRO A 64 6.97 -2.15 -13.46
N LEU A 65 7.05 -2.05 -14.80
CA LEU A 65 6.67 -3.13 -15.72
C LEU A 65 7.83 -3.79 -16.47
N GLY A 66 9.08 -3.35 -16.27
CA GLY A 66 10.27 -4.01 -16.84
C GLY A 66 10.28 -4.22 -18.37
N LEU A 67 9.32 -3.65 -19.11
CA LEU A 67 9.24 -3.73 -20.56
C LEU A 67 10.37 -2.88 -21.15
N ARG A 68 11.54 -3.50 -21.32
CA ARG A 68 12.51 -3.06 -22.32
C ARG A 68 11.87 -3.31 -23.68
N ILE A 69 11.20 -2.31 -24.24
CA ILE A 69 10.64 -2.38 -25.59
C ILE A 69 11.78 -2.46 -26.66
N ASP A 70 13.05 -2.23 -26.28
CA ASP A 70 14.17 -2.09 -27.23
C ASP A 70 15.39 -2.99 -26.96
N GLN A 71 15.22 -4.29 -26.69
CA GLN A 71 16.36 -5.22 -26.65
C GLN A 71 16.31 -6.35 -27.66
N THR A 72 15.73 -6.09 -28.83
CA THR A 72 15.80 -6.92 -30.04
C THR A 72 16.47 -6.19 -31.21
N ARG A 73 17.59 -5.50 -30.97
CA ARG A 73 18.47 -5.09 -32.06
C ARG A 73 19.91 -5.53 -31.82
N THR A 74 20.20 -6.74 -32.25
CA THR A 74 21.52 -7.11 -32.76
C THR A 74 21.84 -6.24 -33.99
N PRO A 75 23.07 -5.74 -34.10
CA PRO A 75 23.77 -5.85 -35.37
C PRO A 75 25.01 -6.71 -35.17
N ARG A 76 25.10 -7.75 -35.99
CA ARG A 76 26.36 -8.45 -36.25
C ARG A 76 27.33 -7.46 -36.87
N SER A 77 28.57 -7.45 -36.37
CA SER A 77 29.77 -7.14 -37.15
C SER A 77 30.92 -7.95 -36.58
#